data_AF-A0ABD3N0D0-F1
#
_entry.id   AF-A0ABD3N0D0-F1
#
_cell.length_a   1.000
_cell.length_b   1.000
_cell.length_c   1.000
_cell.angle_alpha   90.00
_cell.angle_beta   90.00
_cell.angle_gamma   90.00
#
_symmetry.space_group_name_H-M   'P 1'
#
loop_
_entity.id
_entity.type
_entity.pdbx_description
1 polymer ?
#
loop_
_entity_poly.entity_id
_entity_poly.type
_entity_poly.pdbx_seq_one_letter_code
_entity_poly.pdbx_strand_id
1 'polypeptide(L)'
;MNTLHRLIRSRPSWQTKAYYSTTPSLTQMKPGTPIPGLSSIYPTPDPKKPADPEKAAPVAKPRSEYPAWVNDLTTPPPTLAYLRSIKIEEGTDYEMRRYLKLVRRGKIKENNDVAGI
;
A
#
# COMPACT_ATOMS: atom_id res chain seq x y z
N MET A 1 3.67 43.71 36.06
CA MET A 1 4.41 43.77 34.77
C MET A 1 5.37 42.59 34.77
N ASN A 2 5.30 41.53 33.96
CA ASN A 2 4.62 41.24 32.69
C ASN A 2 4.23 39.75 32.65
N THR A 3 3.00 39.44 32.27
CA THR A 3 2.51 38.07 32.09
C THR A 3 2.85 37.61 30.67
N LEU A 4 3.72 36.60 30.53
CA LEU A 4 4.02 35.98 29.24
C LEU A 4 2.79 35.20 28.76
N HIS A 5 2.05 35.76 27.80
CA HIS A 5 0.99 35.05 27.09
C HIS A 5 1.60 33.95 26.22
N ARG A 6 1.54 32.71 26.71
CA ARG A 6 1.86 31.51 25.93
C ARG A 6 0.73 31.29 24.92
N LEU A 7 0.94 31.71 23.67
CA LEU A 7 0.04 31.40 22.56
C LEU A 7 0.01 29.87 22.36
N ILE A 8 -1.02 29.21 22.87
CA ILE A 8 -1.34 27.82 22.56
C ILE A 8 -1.80 27.80 21.10
N ARG A 9 -0.88 27.51 20.17
CA ARG A 9 -1.25 27.21 18.80
C ARG A 9 -2.05 25.91 18.81
N SER A 10 -3.37 26.01 18.66
CA SER A 10 -4.21 24.84 18.39
C SER A 10 -3.72 24.21 17.10
N ARG A 11 -3.19 22.99 17.17
CA ARG A 11 -2.81 22.25 15.96
C ARG A 11 -4.07 22.03 15.11
N PRO A 12 -4.02 22.20 13.79
CA PRO A 12 -5.09 21.72 12.93
C PRO A 12 -5.20 20.21 13.15
N SER A 13 -6.39 19.74 13.51
CA SER A 13 -6.70 18.31 13.53
C SER A 13 -6.52 17.82 12.10
N TRP A 14 -5.45 17.09 11.83
CA TRP A 14 -5.33 16.35 10.60
C TRP A 14 -6.54 15.42 10.54
N GLN A 15 -7.53 15.78 9.74
CA GLN A 15 -8.65 14.91 9.43
C GLN A 15 -8.02 13.60 8.95
N THR A 16 -8.15 12.56 9.76
CA THR A 16 -7.78 11.22 9.40
C THR A 16 -8.67 10.86 8.22
N LYS A 17 -8.14 11.00 7.00
CA LYS A 17 -8.78 10.42 5.82
C LYS A 17 -8.96 8.95 6.17
N ALA A 18 -10.22 8.50 6.26
CA ALA A 18 -10.53 7.09 6.42
C ALA A 18 -9.99 6.38 5.17
N TYR A 19 -8.76 5.86 5.28
CA TYR A 19 -8.26 4.90 4.32
C TYR A 19 -9.21 3.72 4.44
N TYR A 20 -9.92 3.37 3.36
CA TYR A 20 -10.63 2.12 3.27
C TYR A 20 -9.63 1.01 3.59
N SER A 21 -9.70 0.48 4.81
CA SER A 21 -8.95 -0.69 5.22
C SER A 21 -9.74 -1.88 4.70
N THR A 22 -9.55 -2.21 3.43
CA THR A 22 -9.92 -3.55 2.96
C THR A 22 -8.95 -4.51 3.61
N THR A 23 -9.38 -5.14 4.71
CA THR A 23 -8.73 -6.37 5.16
C THR A 23 -8.75 -7.31 3.96
N PRO A 24 -7.59 -7.69 3.39
CA PRO A 24 -7.59 -8.56 2.23
C PRO A 24 -8.29 -9.85 2.62
N SER A 25 -9.36 -10.18 1.91
CA SER A 25 -9.94 -11.52 1.96
C SER A 25 -8.80 -12.51 1.76
N LEU A 26 -8.59 -13.40 2.74
CA LEU A 26 -7.56 -14.45 2.66
C LEU A 26 -7.85 -15.46 1.53
N THR A 27 -9.02 -15.36 0.89
CA THR A 27 -9.48 -16.29 -0.13
C THR A 27 -9.20 -15.73 -1.53
N GLN A 28 -8.63 -16.58 -2.40
CA GLN A 28 -8.48 -16.29 -3.82
C GLN A 28 -9.85 -16.07 -4.46
N MET A 29 -9.98 -15.02 -5.28
CA MET A 29 -11.19 -14.77 -6.04
C MET A 29 -11.40 -15.85 -7.11
N LYS A 30 -12.64 -16.32 -7.26
CA LYS A 30 -12.99 -17.23 -8.35
C LYS A 30 -12.94 -16.49 -9.68
N PRO A 31 -12.40 -17.09 -10.76
CA PRO A 31 -12.51 -16.52 -12.10
C PRO A 31 -13.98 -16.23 -12.47
N GLY A 32 -14.22 -15.13 -13.18
CA GLY A 32 -15.57 -14.65 -13.51
C GLY A 32 -16.22 -13.78 -12.43
N THR A 33 -15.58 -13.59 -11.27
CA THR A 33 -16.13 -12.73 -10.21
C THR A 33 -15.77 -11.26 -10.43
N PRO A 34 -16.72 -10.30 -10.38
CA PRO A 34 -16.41 -8.88 -10.49
C PRO A 34 -15.55 -8.41 -9.31
N ILE A 35 -14.57 -7.55 -9.58
CA ILE A 35 -13.65 -7.06 -8.55
C ILE A 35 -14.37 -6.02 -7.67
N PRO A 36 -14.44 -6.23 -6.34
CA PRO A 36 -15.17 -5.33 -5.46
C PRO A 36 -14.52 -3.93 -5.43
N GLY A 37 -15.35 -2.89 -5.36
CA GLY A 37 -14.92 -1.50 -5.30
C GLY A 37 -14.66 -0.85 -6.67
N LEU A 38 -14.43 -1.63 -7.73
CA LEU A 38 -14.21 -1.08 -9.07
C LEU A 38 -15.51 -0.67 -9.79
N SER A 39 -16.66 -1.23 -9.41
CA SER A 39 -17.96 -0.89 -10.00
C SER A 39 -18.38 0.58 -9.85
N SER A 40 -17.78 1.31 -8.91
CA SER A 40 -18.03 2.74 -8.70
C SER A 40 -17.27 3.65 -9.68
N ILE A 41 -16.18 3.14 -10.24
CA ILE A 41 -15.26 3.89 -11.13
C ILE A 41 -15.60 3.62 -12.59
N TYR A 42 -16.04 2.40 -12.90
CA TYR A 42 -16.43 2.01 -14.25
C TYR A 42 -17.93 2.25 -14.50
N PRO A 43 -18.32 2.76 -15.67
CA PRO A 43 -19.73 2.93 -16.04
C PRO A 43 -20.49 1.61 -15.88
N THR A 44 -21.65 1.66 -15.22
CA THR A 44 -22.58 0.53 -15.24
C THR A 44 -23.15 0.39 -16.65
N PRO A 45 -23.22 -0.84 -17.21
CA PRO A 45 -23.80 -1.05 -18.52
C PRO A 45 -25.29 -0.66 -18.50
N ASP A 46 -25.66 0.31 -19.34
CA ASP A 46 -27.04 0.73 -19.52
C ASP A 46 -27.86 -0.41 -20.14
N PRO A 47 -29.08 -0.72 -19.67
CA PRO A 47 -29.91 -1.79 -20.24
C PRO A 47 -30.40 -1.50 -21.67
N LYS A 48 -30.20 -0.28 -22.18
CA LYS A 48 -30.63 0.19 -23.52
C LYS A 48 -29.50 0.35 -24.52
N LYS A 49 -28.24 0.17 -24.13
CA LYS A 49 -27.07 0.23 -25.00
C LYS A 49 -26.27 -1.06 -24.83
N PRO A 50 -25.75 -1.68 -25.90
CA PRO A 50 -24.78 -2.76 -25.74
C PRO A 50 -23.62 -2.25 -24.89
N ALA A 51 -23.27 -2.98 -23.84
CA ALA A 51 -22.16 -2.65 -22.98
C ALA A 51 -20.87 -2.64 -23.81
N ASP A 52 -20.20 -1.50 -23.90
CA ASP A 52 -18.84 -1.45 -24.45
C ASP A 52 -17.97 -2.35 -23.56
N PRO A 53 -17.43 -3.48 -24.05
CA PRO A 53 -16.69 -4.43 -23.22
C PRO A 53 -15.42 -3.79 -22.62
N GLU A 54 -14.91 -2.73 -23.25
CA GLU A 54 -13.77 -1.94 -22.77
C GLU A 54 -14.12 -1.00 -21.60
N LYS A 55 -15.40 -0.68 -21.38
CA LYS A 55 -15.87 0.24 -20.34
C LYS A 55 -16.52 -0.48 -19.15
N ALA A 56 -16.74 -1.79 -19.26
CA ALA A 56 -17.30 -2.58 -18.17
C ALA A 56 -16.32 -2.70 -17.00
N ALA A 57 -16.83 -2.84 -15.78
CA ALA A 57 -16.02 -3.11 -14.61
C ALA A 57 -15.23 -4.43 -14.81
N PRO A 58 -13.92 -4.45 -14.52
CA PRO A 58 -13.10 -5.61 -14.76
C PRO A 58 -13.49 -6.79 -13.85
N VAL A 59 -13.40 -7.98 -14.43
CA VAL A 59 -13.73 -9.25 -13.80
C VAL A 59 -12.44 -10.05 -13.58
N ALA A 60 -12.37 -10.79 -12.47
CA ALA A 60 -11.23 -11.65 -12.17
C ALA A 60 -11.08 -12.76 -13.23
N LYS A 61 -9.88 -12.92 -13.78
CA LYS A 61 -9.54 -13.97 -14.76
C LYS A 61 -8.89 -15.19 -14.09
N PRO A 62 -8.76 -16.33 -14.78
CA PRO A 62 -7.91 -17.44 -14.35
C PRO A 62 -6.48 -16.97 -14.08
N ARG A 63 -5.82 -17.57 -13.09
CA ARG A 63 -4.47 -17.16 -12.67
C ARG A 63 -3.43 -17.21 -13.80
N SER A 64 -3.58 -18.18 -14.70
CA SER A 64 -2.72 -18.40 -15.86
C SER A 64 -2.75 -17.26 -16.89
N GLU A 65 -3.79 -16.42 -16.90
CA GLU A 65 -3.86 -15.26 -17.81
C GLU A 65 -3.06 -14.06 -17.30
N TYR A 66 -2.71 -14.04 -16.01
CA TYR A 66 -1.95 -12.94 -15.44
C TYR A 66 -0.44 -13.14 -15.69
N PRO A 67 0.32 -12.05 -15.90
CA PRO A 67 1.77 -12.13 -16.02
C PRO A 67 2.43 -12.79 -14.81
N ALA A 68 3.57 -13.46 -15.06
CA ALA A 68 4.30 -14.20 -14.02
C ALA A 68 4.66 -13.34 -12.81
N TRP A 69 5.05 -12.07 -13.01
CA TRP A 69 5.43 -11.16 -11.93
C TRP A 69 4.34 -10.91 -10.89
N VAL A 70 3.07 -11.14 -11.22
CA VAL A 70 1.96 -11.02 -10.26
C VAL A 70 2.04 -12.11 -9.18
N ASN A 71 2.67 -13.26 -9.46
CA ASN A 71 2.92 -14.31 -8.46
C ASN A 71 3.96 -13.85 -7.44
N ASP A 72 4.97 -13.14 -7.91
CA ASP A 72 6.09 -12.69 -7.08
C ASP A 72 5.64 -11.66 -6.03
N LEU A 73 4.55 -10.92 -6.29
CA LEU A 73 3.96 -9.98 -5.33
C LEU A 73 3.51 -10.63 -4.01
N THR A 74 3.22 -11.93 -4.02
CA THR A 74 2.82 -12.66 -2.80
C THR A 74 4.01 -12.97 -1.90
N THR A 75 5.23 -12.93 -2.44
CA THR A 75 6.43 -13.21 -1.67
C THR A 75 6.72 -12.04 -0.73
N PRO A 76 6.81 -12.29 0.59
CA PRO A 76 7.12 -11.23 1.54
C PRO A 76 8.56 -10.79 1.30
N PRO A 77 8.80 -9.48 1.20
CA PRO A 77 10.13 -9.02 0.86
C PRO A 77 11.06 -9.08 2.10
N PRO A 78 12.40 -9.13 1.92
CA PRO A 78 13.31 -9.61 2.96
C PRO A 78 13.29 -8.76 4.23
N THR A 79 13.51 -9.37 5.39
CA THR A 79 13.51 -8.66 6.67
C THR A 79 14.83 -7.92 6.89
N LEU A 80 14.84 -6.91 7.78
CA LEU A 80 16.09 -6.21 8.12
C LEU A 80 17.13 -7.15 8.75
N ALA A 81 16.69 -8.16 9.51
CA ALA A 81 17.58 -9.15 10.12
C ALA A 81 18.34 -9.95 9.06
N TYR A 82 17.62 -10.45 8.05
CA TYR A 82 18.23 -11.15 6.91
C TYR A 82 19.18 -10.24 6.12
N LEU A 83 18.77 -9.00 5.85
CA LEU A 83 19.59 -8.07 5.08
C LEU A 83 20.91 -7.68 5.79
N ARG A 84 20.95 -7.73 7.13
CA ARG A 84 22.17 -7.45 7.91
C ARG A 84 23.23 -8.55 7.79
N SER A 85 22.83 -9.79 7.49
CA SER A 85 23.77 -10.90 7.32
C SER A 85 24.37 -10.96 5.91
N ILE A 86 23.83 -10.22 4.94
CA ILE A 86 24.31 -10.21 3.56
C ILE A 86 25.56 -9.32 3.48
N LYS A 87 26.63 -9.81 2.83
CA LYS A 87 27.78 -8.97 2.49
C LYS A 87 27.41 -8.04 1.35
N ILE A 88 27.93 -6.82 1.39
CA ILE A 88 27.62 -5.77 0.40
C ILE A 88 27.89 -6.23 -1.04
N GLU A 89 28.98 -6.98 -1.24
CA GLU A 89 29.41 -7.48 -2.56
C GLU A 89 28.49 -8.57 -3.12
N GLU A 90 27.82 -9.32 -2.26
CA GLU A 90 26.94 -10.44 -2.63
C GLU A 90 25.47 -10.00 -2.81
N GLY A 91 25.14 -8.80 -2.34
CA GLY A 91 23.77 -8.30 -2.28
C GLY A 91 23.25 -7.79 -3.62
N THR A 92 21.99 -8.11 -3.93
CA THR A 92 21.32 -7.52 -5.09
C THR A 92 21.01 -6.03 -4.85
N ASP A 93 20.94 -5.24 -5.93
CA ASP A 93 20.57 -3.82 -5.83
C ASP A 93 19.21 -3.60 -5.14
N TYR A 94 18.26 -4.51 -5.34
CA TYR A 94 16.97 -4.49 -4.65
C TYR A 94 17.12 -4.63 -3.13
N GLU A 95 17.93 -5.58 -2.66
CA GLU A 95 18.20 -5.83 -1.25
C GLU A 95 18.93 -4.67 -0.60
N MET A 96 19.93 -4.10 -1.27
CA MET A 96 20.68 -2.95 -0.76
C MET A 96 19.79 -1.71 -0.62
N ARG A 97 18.96 -1.40 -1.63
CA ARG A 97 17.98 -0.30 -1.54
C ARG A 97 16.98 -0.52 -0.40
N ARG A 98 16.51 -1.75 -0.25
CA ARG A 98 15.57 -2.11 0.82
C ARG A 98 16.22 -2.00 2.20
N TYR A 99 17.46 -2.44 2.36
CA TYR A 99 18.24 -2.31 3.59
C TYR A 99 18.32 -0.84 4.01
N LEU A 100 18.78 0.05 3.12
CA LEU A 100 18.88 1.48 3.39
C LEU A 100 17.53 2.08 3.78
N LYS A 101 16.45 1.68 3.10
CA LYS A 101 15.08 2.13 3.41
C LYS A 101 14.65 1.71 4.82
N LEU A 102 14.92 0.47 5.22
CA LEU A 102 14.52 -0.04 6.53
C LEU A 102 15.34 0.58 7.66
N VAL A 103 16.65 0.75 7.49
CA VAL A 103 17.52 1.46 8.45
C VAL A 103 17.04 2.90 8.65
N ARG A 104 16.76 3.61 7.55
CA ARG A 104 16.26 4.99 7.63
C ARG A 104 14.90 5.08 8.34
N ARG A 105 13.99 4.13 8.10
CA ARG A 105 12.70 4.05 8.81
C ARG A 105 12.89 3.85 10.31
N GLY A 106 13.83 2.98 10.71
CA GLY A 106 14.19 2.81 12.12
C GLY A 106 14.66 4.12 12.75
N LYS A 107 15.54 4.85 12.05
CA LYS A 107 16.04 6.13 12.57
C LYS A 107 14.97 7.21 12.69
N ILE A 108 14.07 7.30 11.71
CA ILE A 108 12.93 8.22 11.76
C ILE A 108 12.04 7.89 12.95
N LYS A 109 11.78 6.60 13.21
CA LYS A 109 11.00 6.16 14.36
C LYS A 109 11.65 6.60 15.67
N GLU A 110 12.94 6.33 15.86
CA GLU A 110 13.69 6.78 17.04
C GLU A 110 13.61 8.30 17.22
N ASN A 111 13.75 9.07 16.14
CA ASN A 111 13.68 10.53 16.20
C ASN A 111 12.26 11.02 16.58
N ASN A 112 11.21 10.35 16.10
CA ASN A 112 9.83 10.67 16.48
C ASN A 112 9.58 10.34 17.96
N ASP A 113 10.08 9.19 18.43
CA ASP A 113 9.98 8.78 19.83
C ASP A 113 10.67 9.81 20.75
N VAL A 114 11.85 10.31 20.37
CA VAL A 114 12.58 11.38 21.09
C VAL A 114 11.86 12.73 21.02
N ALA A 115 11.25 13.05 19.88
CA ALA A 115 10.51 14.30 19.69
C ALA A 115 9.09 14.29 20.33
N GLY A 116 8.66 13.14 20.86
CA GLY A 116 7.33 12.96 21.45
C GLY A 116 6.20 13.07 20.43
N ILE A 117 6.42 12.62 19.19
CA ILE A 117 5.47 12.63 18.06
C ILE A 117 4.93 11.24 17.79
#